data_AF-A0A3D3L8T8-F1
#
_entry.id   AF-A0A3D3L8T8-F1
#
_cell.length_a   1.000
_cell.length_b   1.000
_cell.length_c   1.000
_cell.angle_alpha   90.00
_cell.angle_beta   90.00
_cell.angle_gamma   90.00
#
_symmetry.space_group_name_H-M   'P 1'
#
loop_
_entity.id
_entity.type
_entity.pdbx_description
1 polymer ?
#
loop_
_entity_poly.entity_id
_entity_poly.type
_entity_poly.pdbx_seq_one_letter_code
_entity_poly.pdbx_strand_id
1 'polypeptide(L)' 'GYGSPEVDHTRPTVTAAEVAPDAMSVRLRVNGLVQGHVHDFHLLDFKSQEGDTLLHDRAYYTLNEIPKP' A
#
# COMPACT_ATOMS: atom_id res chain seq x y z
N GLY A 1 4.32 29.09 -11.56
CA GLY A 1 3.41 28.47 -10.58
C GLY A 1 4.24 27.98 -9.42
N TYR A 2 3.73 28.06 -8.19
CA TYR A 2 4.43 27.51 -7.03
C TYR A 2 4.28 25.99 -7.01
N GLY A 3 5.39 25.27 -6.80
CA GLY A 3 5.47 23.81 -6.85
C GLY A 3 6.30 23.30 -8.03
N SER A 4 7.27 22.43 -7.73
CA SER A 4 7.97 21.64 -8.76
C SER A 4 7.06 20.49 -9.20
N PRO A 5 7.18 20.00 -10.46
CA PRO A 5 6.48 18.80 -10.88
C PRO A 5 6.81 17.62 -9.96
N GLU A 6 5.89 16.68 -9.85
CA GLU A 6 6.21 15.38 -9.26
C GLU A 6 7.34 14.75 -10.08
N VAL A 7 8.40 14.37 -9.39
CA VAL A 7 9.57 13.72 -9.96
C VAL A 7 9.73 12.35 -9.30
N ASP A 8 10.44 11.44 -9.95
CA ASP A 8 10.80 10.12 -9.39
C ASP A 8 9.63 9.15 -9.17
N HIS A 9 8.71 9.05 -10.13
CA HIS A 9 7.68 8.01 -10.11
C HIS A 9 8.30 6.60 -10.11
N THR A 10 7.97 5.84 -9.08
CA THR A 10 8.35 4.43 -8.95
C THR A 10 7.13 3.52 -9.06
N ARG A 11 7.33 2.31 -9.59
CA ARG A 11 6.31 1.24 -9.58
C ARG A 11 6.75 0.11 -8.65
N PRO A 12 6.48 0.22 -7.34
CA PRO A 12 6.71 -0.90 -6.44
C PRO A 12 5.83 -2.09 -6.85
N THR A 13 6.36 -3.30 -6.70
CA THR A 13 5.64 -4.54 -7.06
C THR A 13 5.36 -5.35 -5.80
N VAL A 14 4.08 -5.61 -5.52
CA VAL A 14 3.69 -6.55 -4.47
C VAL A 14 4.01 -7.97 -4.95
N THR A 15 4.88 -8.68 -4.23
CA THR A 15 5.32 -10.03 -4.58
C THR A 15 4.64 -11.11 -3.73
N ALA A 16 4.12 -10.75 -2.56
CA ALA A 16 3.32 -11.64 -1.73
C ALA A 16 2.37 -10.84 -0.82
N ALA A 17 1.27 -11.46 -0.44
CA ALA A 17 0.33 -10.97 0.57
C ALA A 17 -0.04 -12.12 1.51
N GLU A 18 0.19 -11.93 2.80
CA GLU A 18 -0.14 -12.91 3.85
C GLU A 18 -1.22 -12.32 4.76
N VAL A 19 -2.40 -12.92 4.77
CA VAL A 19 -3.51 -12.51 5.66
C VAL A 19 -3.30 -13.12 7.04
N ALA A 20 -3.49 -12.32 8.09
CA ALA A 20 -3.41 -12.79 9.46
C ALA A 20 -4.55 -13.78 9.79
N PRO A 21 -4.37 -14.68 10.77
CA PRO A 21 -5.40 -15.68 11.12
C PRO A 21 -6.75 -15.08 11.54
N ASP A 22 -6.77 -13.87 12.08
CA ASP A 22 -7.98 -13.14 12.48
C ASP A 22 -8.64 -12.37 11.32
N ALA A 23 -8.05 -12.40 10.13
CA ALA A 23 -8.45 -11.66 8.94
C ALA A 23 -8.48 -10.12 9.10
N MET A 24 -7.85 -9.58 10.15
CA MET A 24 -7.86 -8.14 10.44
C MET A 24 -6.60 -7.41 9.95
N SER A 25 -5.59 -8.12 9.45
CA SER A 25 -4.39 -7.52 8.88
C SER A 25 -3.81 -8.34 7.74
N VAL A 26 -3.05 -7.67 6.87
CA VAL A 26 -2.33 -8.28 5.75
C VAL A 26 -0.89 -7.79 5.75
N ARG A 27 0.06 -8.72 5.67
CA ARG A 27 1.48 -8.41 5.47
C ARG A 27 1.82 -8.51 3.99
N LEU A 28 2.18 -7.37 3.40
CA LEU A 28 2.64 -7.29 2.02
C LEU A 28 4.16 -7.41 1.95
N ARG A 29 4.67 -8.21 1.01
CA ARG A 29 6.05 -8.12 0.55
C ARG A 29 6.07 -7.30 -0.73
N VAL A 30 6.90 -6.26 -0.75
CA VAL A 30 6.94 -5.29 -1.83
C VAL A 30 8.39 -5.12 -2.28
N ASN A 31 8.61 -5.31 -3.58
CA ASN A 31 9.90 -5.01 -4.21
C ASN A 31 9.91 -3.56 -4.69
N GLY A 32 11.04 -2.87 -4.51
CA GLY A 32 11.20 -1.48 -4.95
C GLY A 32 10.56 -0.46 -4.00
N LEU A 33 10.55 -0.73 -2.69
CA LEU A 33 10.20 0.26 -1.68
C LEU A 33 11.23 1.40 -1.68
N VAL A 34 10.75 2.64 -1.72
CA VAL A 34 11.58 3.84 -1.65
C VAL A 34 11.12 4.70 -0.49
N GLN A 35 12.03 4.96 0.45
CA GLN A 35 11.77 5.82 1.61
C GLN A 35 11.41 7.24 1.15
N GLY A 36 10.44 7.86 1.81
CA GLY A 36 9.89 9.16 1.46
C GLY A 36 8.76 9.13 0.43
N HIS A 37 8.57 8.02 -0.31
CA HIS A 37 7.50 7.91 -1.29
C HIS A 37 6.14 7.66 -0.63
N VAL A 38 5.12 8.32 -1.16
CA VAL A 38 3.72 8.03 -0.85
C VAL A 38 3.30 6.81 -1.66
N HIS A 39 2.68 5.84 -0.99
CA HIS A 39 2.11 4.65 -1.59
C HIS A 39 0.59 4.82 -1.63
N ASP A 40 0.03 4.73 -2.83
CA ASP A 40 -1.41 4.74 -3.10
C ASP A 40 -1.90 3.29 -3.28
N PHE A 41 -2.80 2.85 -2.43
CA PHE A 41 -3.38 1.51 -2.44
C PHE A 41 -4.81 1.57 -2.98
N HIS A 42 -5.06 0.79 -4.05
CA HIS A 42 -6.41 0.60 -4.60
C HIS A 42 -6.88 -0.80 -4.24
N LEU A 43 -7.92 -0.90 -3.41
CA LEU A 43 -8.40 -2.12 -2.78
C LEU A 43 -9.81 -2.51 -3.29
N LEU A 44 -10.10 -2.22 -4.57
CA LEU A 44 -11.42 -2.39 -5.19
C LEU A 44 -12.02 -3.79 -5.02
N ASP A 45 -11.17 -4.82 -5.04
CA ASP A 45 -11.60 -6.22 -4.97
C ASP A 45 -11.67 -6.77 -3.54
N PHE A 46 -11.34 -5.96 -2.52
CA PHE A 46 -11.43 -6.40 -1.12
C PHE A 46 -12.88 -6.50 -0.66
N LYS A 47 -13.19 -7.62 -0.01
CA LYS A 47 -14.52 -7.92 0.53
C LYS A 47 -14.43 -8.52 1.92
N SER A 48 -15.46 -8.29 2.72
CA SER A 48 -15.69 -9.05 3.96
C SER A 48 -15.98 -10.52 3.65
N GLN A 49 -15.91 -11.39 4.66
CA GLN A 49 -16.31 -12.79 4.51
C GLN A 49 -17.79 -12.96 4.14
N GLU A 50 -18.62 -11.97 4.46
CA GLU A 50 -20.05 -11.90 4.13
C GLU A 50 -20.30 -11.30 2.74
N GLY A 51 -19.25 -10.80 2.08
CA GLY A 51 -19.28 -10.29 0.71
C GLY A 51 -19.41 -8.77 0.58
N ASP A 52 -19.43 -8.04 1.68
CA ASP A 52 -19.53 -6.58 1.69
C ASP A 52 -18.25 -5.94 1.17
N THR A 53 -18.40 -4.86 0.41
CA THR A 53 -17.28 -4.05 -0.10
C THR A 53 -16.81 -3.05 0.95
N LEU A 54 -15.56 -2.60 0.83
CA LEU A 54 -15.06 -1.47 1.62
C LEU A 54 -15.85 -0.18 1.31
N LEU A 55 -16.16 0.61 2.33
CA LEU A 55 -16.71 1.97 2.15
C LEU A 55 -15.65 2.91 1.55
N HIS A 56 -14.38 2.72 1.94
CA HIS A 56 -13.23 3.43 1.42
C HIS A 56 -12.21 2.41 0.91
N ASP A 57 -12.10 2.31 -0.41
CA ASP A 57 -11.23 1.38 -1.13
C ASP A 57 -9.84 1.97 -1.44
N ARG A 58 -9.60 3.23 -1.05
CA ARG A 58 -8.32 3.91 -1.19
C ARG A 58 -7.67 4.16 0.15
N ALA A 59 -6.39 3.82 0.23
CA ALA A 59 -5.54 4.14 1.37
C ALA A 59 -4.22 4.75 0.88
N TYR A 60 -3.68 5.68 1.66
CA TYR A 60 -2.42 6.33 1.34
C TYR A 60 -1.47 6.21 2.53
N TYR A 61 -0.20 5.92 2.26
CA TYR A 61 0.82 5.81 3.28
C TYR A 61 2.17 6.36 2.81
N THR A 62 2.76 7.27 3.59
CA THR A 62 4.13 7.72 3.38
C THR A 62 5.09 6.76 4.05
N LEU A 63 5.99 6.14 3.27
CA LEU A 63 7.02 5.27 3.81
C LEU A 63 8.13 6.09 4.47
N ASN A 64 8.01 6.33 5.76
CA ASN A 64 8.96 7.19 6.47
C ASN A 64 10.31 6.52 6.74
N GLU A 65 10.31 5.22 7.03
CA GLU A 65 11.52 4.47 7.42
C GLU A 65 11.49 3.04 6.88
N ILE A 66 12.66 2.53 6.49
CA ILE A 66 12.88 1.11 6.20
C ILE A 66 13.87 0.60 7.27
N PRO A 67 13.42 -0.21 8.25
CA PRO A 67 14.28 -0.72 9.29
C PRO A 67 15.51 -1.46 8.73
N LYS A 68 16.68 -1.18 9.29
CA LYS A 68 17.89 -1.95 9.00
C LYS A 68 17.81 -3.32 9.69
N PRO A 69 18.43 -4.37 9.12
CA PRO A 69 18.53 -5.67 9.76
C PRO A 69 19.20 -5.59 11.14
#